data_AF-A0A7S1J7H4-F1
#
_entry.id   AF-A0A7S1J7H4-F1
#
_cell.length_a   1.000
_cell.length_b   1.000
_cell.length_c   1.000
_cell.angle_alpha   90.00
_cell.angle_beta   90.00
_cell.angle_gamma   90.00
#
_symmetry.space_group_name_H-M   'P 1'
#
loop_
_entity.id
_entity.type
_entity.pdbx_description
1 polymer ?
#
loop_
_entity_poly.entity_id
_entity_poly.type
_entity_poly.pdbx_seq_one_letter_code
_entity_poly.pdbx_strand_id
1 'polypeptide(L)'
;CQGPRPTVLPTQWTTLGGPHAAFEGAFTIQDALDRGMAISPCAEVALAQYVHSVLDACVAQGAECGIHSGIALGAIKLGGVLPWDNDGDIAYHTPKGAKIASD
;
A
#
# COMPACT_ATOMS: atom_id res chain seq x y z
N CYS A 1 -5.53 -13.40 9.58
CA CYS A 1 -5.67 -13.13 8.14
C CYS A 1 -6.41 -14.28 7.44
N GLN A 2 -7.67 -14.51 7.79
CA GLN A 2 -8.50 -15.53 7.16
C GLN A 2 -9.77 -14.87 6.62
N GLY A 3 -9.99 -15.03 5.32
CA GLY A 3 -11.16 -14.52 4.60
C GLY A 3 -10.76 -14.08 3.19
N PRO A 4 -11.43 -14.55 2.12
CA PRO A 4 -11.21 -14.00 0.79
C PRO A 4 -11.55 -12.50 0.81
N ARG A 5 -10.75 -11.69 0.12
CA ARG A 5 -11.15 -10.32 -0.20
C ARG A 5 -12.51 -10.36 -0.91
N PRO A 6 -13.45 -9.47 -0.61
CA PRO A 6 -14.62 -9.31 -1.46
C PRO A 6 -14.14 -9.01 -2.89
N THR A 7 -14.48 -9.90 -3.82
CA THR A 7 -13.99 -9.92 -5.22
C THR A 7 -14.51 -8.77 -6.08
N VAL A 8 -15.07 -7.72 -5.47
CA VAL A 8 -15.73 -6.65 -6.20
C VAL A 8 -14.82 -5.43 -6.18
N LEU A 9 -13.86 -5.41 -7.10
CA LEU A 9 -13.39 -4.14 -7.63
C LEU A 9 -14.61 -3.46 -8.29
N PRO A 10 -14.89 -2.18 -8.01
CA PRO A 10 -16.02 -1.51 -8.62
C PRO A 10 -15.87 -1.58 -10.15
N THR A 11 -16.91 -2.12 -10.79
CA THR A 11 -17.04 -2.51 -12.21
C THR A 11 -16.92 -1.34 -13.22
N GLN A 12 -16.31 -0.23 -12.83
CA GLN A 12 -16.35 1.05 -13.56
C GLN A 12 -15.03 1.42 -14.24
N TRP A 13 -14.05 0.49 -14.31
CA TRP A 13 -12.83 0.69 -15.09
C TRP A 13 -12.88 0.10 -16.51
N THR A 14 -14.00 -0.51 -16.92
CA THR A 14 -14.13 -1.16 -18.24
C THR A 14 -14.47 -0.23 -19.40
N THR A 15 -14.61 1.08 -19.21
CA THR A 15 -14.91 2.01 -20.31
C THR A 15 -14.14 3.32 -20.24
N LEU A 16 -12.81 3.25 -20.38
CA LEU A 16 -12.03 4.35 -20.96
C LEU A 16 -11.42 3.84 -22.27
N GLY A 17 -12.24 3.90 -23.33
CA GLY A 17 -11.84 3.52 -24.68
C GLY A 17 -10.79 4.48 -25.24
N GLY A 18 -9.59 3.95 -25.49
CA GLY A 18 -8.53 4.56 -26.28
C GLY A 18 -7.80 3.44 -27.05
N PRO A 19 -7.08 3.76 -28.15
CA PRO A 19 -6.54 2.77 -29.10
C PRO A 19 -5.35 1.94 -28.58
N HIS A 20 -5.11 1.93 -27.27
CA HIS A 20 -4.10 1.08 -26.65
C HIS A 20 -4.81 -0.11 -26.00
N ALA A 21 -4.82 -1.23 -26.73
CA ALA A 21 -5.14 -2.59 -26.28
C ALA A 21 -5.98 -2.67 -24.99
N ALA A 22 -7.29 -2.82 -25.17
CA ALA A 22 -8.12 -3.40 -24.13
C ALA A 22 -7.48 -4.74 -23.72
N PHE A 23 -7.04 -4.85 -22.46
CA PHE A 23 -6.77 -6.15 -21.86
C PHE A 23 -8.11 -6.88 -21.83
N GLU A 24 -8.39 -7.68 -22.86
CA GLU A 24 -9.57 -8.53 -22.91
C GLU A 24 -9.39 -9.67 -21.90
N GLY A 25 -9.98 -9.50 -20.72
CA GLY A 25 -10.00 -10.48 -19.65
C GLY A 25 -10.18 -9.77 -18.31
N ALA A 26 -11.16 -10.21 -17.51
CA ALA A 26 -11.28 -9.76 -16.14
C ALA A 26 -10.03 -10.25 -15.38
N PHE A 27 -9.05 -9.37 -15.20
CA PHE A 27 -7.87 -9.66 -14.41
C PHE A 27 -8.25 -9.65 -12.93
N THR A 28 -8.20 -10.82 -12.28
CA THR A 28 -8.60 -10.96 -10.88
C THR A 28 -7.45 -10.66 -9.92
N ILE A 29 -7.77 -10.42 -8.65
CA ILE A 29 -6.75 -10.31 -7.59
C ILE A 29 -5.96 -11.63 -7.48
N GLN A 30 -6.59 -12.78 -7.71
CA GLN A 30 -5.88 -14.06 -7.70
C GLN A 30 -4.86 -14.16 -8.83
N ASP A 31 -5.22 -13.73 -10.05
CA ASP A 31 -4.27 -13.68 -11.17
C ASP A 31 -3.08 -12.75 -10.88
N ALA A 32 -3.31 -11.67 -10.14
CA ALA A 32 -2.26 -10.75 -9.71
C ALA A 32 -1.32 -11.39 -8.69
N LEU A 33 -1.85 -12.12 -7.72
CA LEU A 33 -1.07 -12.87 -6.73
C LEU A 33 -0.22 -13.94 -7.42
N ASP A 34 -0.83 -14.74 -8.29
CA ASP A 34 -0.16 -15.86 -8.97
C ASP A 34 0.98 -15.39 -9.89
N ARG A 35 0.89 -14.14 -10.39
CA ARG A 35 1.90 -13.50 -11.23
C ARG A 35 2.87 -12.62 -10.47
N GLY A 36 2.78 -12.56 -9.13
CA GLY A 36 3.66 -11.73 -8.29
C GLY A 36 3.49 -10.22 -8.49
N MET A 37 2.34 -9.78 -8.99
CA MET A 37 1.99 -8.37 -9.17
C MET A 37 1.16 -7.79 -8.03
N ALA A 38 0.76 -8.63 -7.06
CA ALA A 38 0.08 -8.22 -5.85
C ALA A 38 0.70 -8.94 -4.64
N ILE A 39 0.60 -8.32 -3.47
CA ILE A 39 0.93 -8.95 -2.20
C ILE A 39 -0.30 -9.63 -1.61
N SER A 40 -0.07 -10.68 -0.82
CA SER A 40 -1.18 -11.40 -0.19
C SER A 40 -1.97 -10.49 0.77
N PRO A 41 -3.28 -10.72 0.98
CA PRO A 41 -4.04 -9.97 1.99
C PRO A 41 -3.43 -10.03 3.39
N CYS A 42 -2.73 -11.13 3.72
CA CYS A 42 -1.98 -11.25 4.97
C CYS A 42 -0.81 -10.24 5.04
N ALA A 43 -0.07 -10.11 3.94
CA ALA A 43 1.03 -9.17 3.83
C ALA A 43 0.53 -7.72 3.87
N GLU A 44 -0.64 -7.43 3.31
CA GLU A 44 -1.22 -6.08 3.35
C GLU A 44 -1.55 -5.67 4.80
N VAL A 45 -2.19 -6.58 5.55
CA VAL A 45 -2.50 -6.35 6.97
C VAL A 45 -1.21 -6.20 7.79
N ALA A 46 -0.22 -7.05 7.54
CA ALA A 46 1.06 -6.98 8.24
C ALA A 46 1.80 -5.67 7.93
N LEU A 47 1.80 -5.22 6.67
CA LEU A 47 2.41 -3.97 6.26
C LEU A 47 1.71 -2.77 6.90
N ALA A 48 0.38 -2.74 6.89
CA ALA A 48 -0.39 -1.67 7.54
C ALA A 48 -0.12 -1.61 9.06
N GLN A 49 -0.06 -2.76 9.73
CA GLN A 49 0.27 -2.86 11.14
C GLN A 49 1.69 -2.37 11.44
N TYR A 50 2.65 -2.73 10.58
CA TYR A 50 4.03 -2.28 10.72
C TYR A 50 4.17 -0.76 10.49
N VAL A 51 3.52 -0.21 9.47
CA VAL A 51 3.48 1.24 9.23
C VAL A 51 2.90 1.97 10.44
N HIS A 52 1.81 1.48 11.02
CA HIS A 52 1.25 2.06 12.23
C HIS A 52 2.22 1.99 13.41
N SER A 53 2.92 0.86 13.63
CA SER A 53 3.86 0.75 14.75
C SER A 53 5.04 1.70 14.62
N VAL A 54 5.50 1.98 13.40
CA VAL A 54 6.54 2.98 13.14
C VAL A 54 6.03 4.39 13.46
N LEU A 55 4.80 4.73 13.08
CA LEU A 55 4.19 6.03 13.42
C LEU A 55 3.99 6.19 14.93
N ASP A 56 3.54 5.14 15.62
CA ASP A 56 3.41 5.14 17.08
C ASP A 56 4.77 5.36 17.75
N ALA A 57 5.83 4.74 17.23
CA ALA A 57 7.20 4.95 17.72
C ALA A 57 7.67 6.39 17.50
N CYS A 58 7.35 7.01 16.36
CA CYS A 58 7.62 8.42 16.12
C CYS A 58 6.94 9.32 17.15
N VAL A 59 5.65 9.10 17.42
CA VAL A 59 4.89 9.85 18.43
C VAL A 59 5.52 9.68 19.81
N ALA A 60 5.89 8.45 20.19
CA ALA A 60 6.50 8.16 21.47
C ALA A 60 7.88 8.84 21.66
N GLN A 61 8.61 9.05 20.57
CA GLN A 61 9.92 9.72 20.58
C GLN A 61 9.83 11.25 20.39
N GLY A 62 8.61 11.80 20.22
CA GLY A 62 8.42 13.21 19.89
C GLY A 62 8.97 13.59 18.51
N ALA A 63 9.10 12.60 17.61
CA ALA A 63 9.54 12.80 16.24
C ALA A 63 8.35 13.14 15.35
N GLU A 64 8.52 14.12 14.45
CA GLU A 64 7.53 14.45 13.44
C GLU A 64 7.73 13.53 12.22
N CYS A 65 6.81 12.58 12.06
CA CYS A 65 6.80 11.61 10.97
C CYS A 65 5.44 11.62 10.26
N GLY A 66 5.43 11.23 8.98
CA GLY A 66 4.21 11.05 8.21
C GLY A 66 4.35 9.98 7.15
N ILE A 67 3.22 9.38 6.77
CA ILE A 67 3.16 8.47 5.62
C ILE A 67 3.40 9.23 4.32
N HIS A 68 4.07 8.60 3.36
CA HIS A 68 4.41 9.20 2.07
C HIS A 68 4.14 8.24 0.89
N SER A 69 4.28 8.73 -0.35
CA SER A 69 4.25 7.93 -1.59
C SER A 69 3.04 6.97 -1.70
N GLY A 70 3.30 5.69 -2.01
CA GLY A 70 2.30 4.63 -2.18
C GLY A 70 1.51 4.36 -0.91
N ILE A 71 2.16 4.43 0.27
CA ILE A 71 1.49 4.27 1.56
C ILE A 71 0.46 5.37 1.81
N ALA A 72 0.83 6.63 1.57
CA ALA A 72 -0.11 7.75 1.68
C ALA A 72 -1.29 7.59 0.71
N LEU A 73 -1.02 7.18 -0.53
CA LEU A 73 -2.05 6.95 -1.52
C LEU A 73 -3.00 5.80 -1.13
N GLY A 74 -2.46 4.68 -0.66
CA GLY A 74 -3.23 3.54 -0.16
C GLY A 74 -4.13 3.94 1.01
N ALA A 75 -3.59 4.69 1.96
CA ALA A 75 -4.34 5.14 3.14
C ALA A 75 -5.53 6.02 2.73
N ILE A 76 -5.32 6.97 1.81
CA ILE A 76 -6.38 7.87 1.32
C ILE A 76 -7.40 7.13 0.46
N LYS A 77 -6.94 6.26 -0.46
CA LYS A 77 -7.81 5.65 -1.47
C LYS A 77 -8.59 4.45 -0.94
N LEU A 78 -7.98 3.67 -0.06
CA LEU A 78 -8.47 2.36 0.36
C LEU A 78 -8.65 2.24 1.89
N GLY A 79 -8.18 3.21 2.68
CA GLY A 79 -8.12 3.06 4.14
C GLY A 79 -7.16 1.95 4.58
N GLY A 80 -6.13 1.66 3.76
CA GLY A 80 -5.18 0.57 3.97
C GLY A 80 -3.92 0.77 3.14
N VAL A 81 -3.28 -0.30 2.68
CA VAL A 81 -2.12 -0.25 1.77
C VAL A 81 -2.53 -0.62 0.35
N LEU A 82 -1.73 -0.23 -0.65
CA LEU A 82 -1.99 -0.66 -2.03
C LEU A 82 -1.79 -2.18 -2.14
N PRO A 83 -2.65 -2.90 -2.89
CA PRO A 83 -2.57 -4.36 -3.04
C PRO A 83 -1.27 -4.91 -3.63
N TRP A 84 -0.44 -4.05 -4.19
CA TRP A 84 0.81 -4.39 -4.87
C TRP A 84 2.01 -3.67 -4.25
N ASP A 85 1.81 -2.89 -3.18
CA ASP A 85 2.91 -2.34 -2.39
C ASP A 85 3.49 -3.45 -1.52
N ASN A 86 4.82 -3.53 -1.47
CA ASN A 86 5.54 -4.46 -0.61
C ASN A 86 6.52 -3.77 0.35
N ASP A 87 6.57 -2.44 0.31
CA ASP A 87 7.41 -1.59 1.15
C ASP A 87 6.57 -0.52 1.87
N GLY A 88 7.21 0.23 2.77
CA GLY A 88 6.57 1.24 3.59
C GLY A 88 7.34 2.55 3.58
N ASP A 89 6.79 3.57 2.91
CA ASP A 89 7.38 4.90 2.83
C ASP A 89 6.94 5.80 4.00
N ILE A 90 7.88 6.09 4.91
CA ILE A 90 7.72 7.06 6.01
C ILE A 90 8.68 8.24 5.79
N ALA A 91 8.11 9.45 5.79
CA ALA A 91 8.88 10.68 5.81
C ALA A 91 9.14 11.10 7.26
N TYR A 92 10.39 11.46 7.55
CA TYR A 92 10.82 11.96 8.86
C TYR A 92 11.26 13.42 8.72
N HIS A 93 10.75 14.29 9.58
CA HIS A 93 11.28 15.64 9.68
C HIS A 93 12.54 15.61 10.57
N THR A 94 13.70 15.78 9.95
CA THR A 94 14.98 15.82 10.66
C THR A 94 15.67 17.16 10.42
N PRO A 95 16.39 17.70 11.42
CA PRO A 95 17.28 18.84 11.19
C PRO A 95 18.27 18.52 10.08
N LYS A 96 18.57 19.51 9.24
CA LYS A 96 19.47 19.34 8.09
C LYS A 96 20.80 18.68 8.53
N GLY A 97 21.07 17.48 8.03
CA GLY A 97 22.29 16.72 8.30
C GLY A 97 22.20 15.71 9.45
N ALA A 98 21.07 15.63 10.16
CA ALA A 98 20.82 14.54 11.10
C ALA A 98 20.58 13.23 10.34
N LYS A 99 21.21 12.15 10.79
CA LYS A 99 20.99 10.80 10.27
C LYS A 99 20.12 10.04 11.26
N ILE A 100 19.10 9.36 10.75
CA ILE A 100 18.38 8.36 11.53
C ILE A 100 19.23 7.10 11.48
N ALA A 101 19.65 6.62 12.65
CA ALA A 101 20.32 5.33 12.74
C ALA A 101 19.29 4.22 12.50
N SER A 102 19.54 3.37 11.51
CA SER A 102 18.87 2.08 11.39
C SER A 102 19.79 1.04 12.03
N ASP A 103 19.35 0.47 13.14
CA ASP A 103 20.06 -0.61 13.84
C ASP A 103 20.14 -1.89 12.99
#